data_AF-A0A1G6EI12-F1
#
_entry.id   AF-A0A1G6EI12-F1
#
_cell.length_a   1.000
_cell.length_b   1.000
_cell.length_c   1.000
_cell.angle_alpha   90.00
_cell.angle_beta   90.00
_cell.angle_gamma   90.00
#
_symmetry.space_group_name_H-M   'P 1'
#
loop_
_entity.id
_entity.type
_entity.pdbx_description
1 polymer ?
#
loop_
_entity_poly.entity_id
_entity_poly.type
_entity_poly.pdbx_seq_one_letter_code
_entity_poly.pdbx_strand_id
1 'polypeptide(L)'
;MTILKRKPFRVLLAGLLCSAAFAALPMTVSADNANQAGDHITWAYDDDNDTLTFTGTGPMWDFDTGDHQRTYDGYLKQATTVVFDSGITHIGNQAFYDVTDDYDAFTITTVTMANTVTSIGDGAFWRCVLLNTVNLPDSLVKIGNNAFNDCHNLQSITLPDSVTTIGDDAFNYCTILETVKFPAGLTSLGSEAFQDCINLKTADLAVTKLTVINTNTFRNCTLSTLTLPETLTRIEEFAFSNADYYNTDDIIKSFTIPQNVVYIGTDAFYGLDSVTDVYCYADPSNLTWKDKGCDDFAGAANSYTTVCYVPADYLKAYETNFGTSVNVTFMSQIDMDLGEHLYGYSLSLDGDIGVNFYMELPDSLKNSDTAEMVFTVPNGDKTETQTLSVKAVTADENNAKEISGKTYYKFKCKVSAKDMASEITAQIVDGSIEGTEYKYSVKDYADYLLAHTEVEEYGKAAPLVRSMLNYGASAQTYFGTTEAGLANAGYEDNNLSEVNAELINKSTYTTHTLPDGVTFEGATLSLKSQTTLSLYFKSNSELTFTCDNMTVESASNAEYKIARIRNINAKSLNSDFTLKINGNPAVTYSPMNYCYNVLKDGTTDIKLQNVCRALFKYWSAAKDYFV
;
A
#
# COMPACT_ATOMS: atom_id res chain seq x y z
N MET A 1 -65.64 -13.41 4.37
CA MET A 1 -66.72 -13.02 3.44
C MET A 1 -66.40 -11.62 2.94
N THR A 2 -65.93 -11.53 1.69
CA THR A 2 -66.00 -10.37 0.76
C THR A 2 -65.38 -9.05 1.24
N ILE A 3 -64.11 -8.76 0.92
CA ILE A 3 -63.66 -7.96 -0.25
C ILE A 3 -64.52 -6.70 -0.51
N LEU A 4 -63.93 -5.53 -0.31
CA LEU A 4 -64.23 -4.35 -1.13
C LEU A 4 -62.93 -3.58 -1.43
N LYS A 5 -62.38 -3.91 -2.60
CA LYS A 5 -61.34 -3.17 -3.32
C LYS A 5 -61.75 -1.71 -3.51
N ARG A 6 -60.82 -0.77 -3.30
CA ARG A 6 -60.78 0.49 -4.08
C ARG A 6 -59.41 0.63 -4.74
N LYS A 7 -59.46 0.91 -6.04
CA LYS A 7 -58.36 1.02 -7.01
C LYS A 7 -57.43 2.21 -6.72
N PRO A 8 -56.17 2.18 -7.21
CA PRO A 8 -55.24 3.29 -7.07
C PRO A 8 -55.54 4.39 -8.11
N PHE A 9 -55.39 5.64 -7.71
CA PHE A 9 -55.28 6.78 -8.63
C PHE A 9 -53.78 7.02 -8.86
N ARG A 10 -53.31 6.76 -10.08
CA ARG A 10 -51.97 7.16 -10.53
C ARG A 10 -51.98 8.67 -10.80
N VAL A 11 -51.09 9.40 -10.15
CA VAL A 11 -50.58 10.67 -10.68
C VAL A 11 -49.08 10.49 -10.89
N LEU A 12 -48.69 10.42 -12.16
CA LEU A 12 -47.32 10.70 -12.58
C LEU A 12 -47.06 12.19 -12.33
N LEU A 13 -46.01 12.53 -11.60
CA LEU A 13 -45.30 13.78 -11.87
C LEU A 13 -43.79 13.54 -11.69
N ALA A 14 -43.09 13.67 -12.81
CA ALA A 14 -41.64 13.62 -12.90
C ALA A 14 -41.02 14.95 -12.45
N GLY A 15 -39.92 14.85 -11.71
CA GLY A 15 -38.77 15.75 -11.72
C GLY A 15 -38.94 17.15 -11.14
N LEU A 16 -38.26 17.42 -10.01
CA LEU A 16 -37.37 18.59 -9.87
C LEU A 16 -36.62 18.53 -8.52
N LEU A 17 -35.29 18.57 -8.62
CA LEU A 17 -34.36 18.90 -7.54
C LEU A 17 -34.74 20.27 -6.95
N CYS A 18 -34.98 20.35 -5.64
CA CYS A 18 -34.66 21.53 -4.85
C CYS A 18 -34.66 21.22 -3.35
N SER A 19 -33.60 21.65 -2.67
CA SER A 19 -33.44 21.67 -1.22
C SER A 19 -34.62 22.33 -0.51
N ALA A 20 -35.26 21.62 0.43
CA ALA A 20 -36.08 22.24 1.46
C ALA A 20 -36.08 21.35 2.72
N ALA A 21 -35.66 21.95 3.83
CA ALA A 21 -35.78 21.38 5.16
C ALA A 21 -37.23 20.99 5.45
N PHE A 22 -37.48 19.72 5.71
CA PHE A 22 -38.74 19.28 6.30
C PHE A 22 -38.66 19.49 7.80
N ALA A 23 -39.28 20.58 8.28
CA ALA A 23 -39.73 20.64 9.66
C ALA A 23 -40.89 19.65 9.81
N ALA A 24 -40.63 18.50 10.42
CA ALA A 24 -41.68 17.58 10.85
C ALA A 24 -42.51 18.28 11.95
N LEU A 25 -43.82 18.39 11.72
CA LEU A 25 -44.76 18.78 12.77
C LEU A 25 -44.77 17.67 13.84
N PRO A 26 -44.76 18.01 15.14
CA PRO A 26 -44.83 17.00 16.18
C PRO A 26 -46.22 16.37 16.15
N MET A 27 -46.28 15.10 15.76
CA MET A 27 -47.48 14.28 15.92
C MET A 27 -47.65 14.05 17.42
N THR A 28 -48.71 14.62 18.00
CA THR A 28 -49.02 14.47 19.43
C THR A 28 -49.35 13.02 19.73
N VAL A 29 -48.42 12.30 20.36
CA VAL A 29 -48.66 11.00 20.98
C VAL A 29 -49.21 11.24 22.38
N SER A 30 -50.41 10.72 22.66
CA SER A 30 -50.95 10.68 24.01
C SER A 30 -50.06 9.82 24.90
N ALA A 31 -49.76 10.30 26.10
CA ALA A 31 -48.99 9.59 27.10
C ALA A 31 -49.64 8.25 27.47
N ASP A 32 -49.18 7.18 26.83
CA ASP A 32 -49.25 5.82 27.33
C ASP A 32 -47.85 5.22 27.10
N ASN A 33 -47.35 4.48 28.09
CA ASN A 33 -46.03 3.83 28.09
C ASN A 33 -45.88 2.73 27.00
N ALA A 34 -46.69 2.73 25.94
CA ALA A 34 -46.85 1.63 24.99
C ALA A 34 -45.68 1.50 24.01
N ASN A 35 -44.95 2.58 23.71
CA ASN A 35 -43.89 2.58 22.70
C ASN A 35 -42.53 3.02 23.26
N GLN A 36 -42.20 2.68 24.51
CA GLN A 36 -40.91 3.02 25.11
C GLN A 36 -39.88 1.91 24.88
N ALA A 37 -38.63 2.31 24.66
CA ALA A 37 -37.44 1.45 24.64
C ALA A 37 -36.30 2.02 25.50
N GLY A 38 -36.58 3.06 26.29
CA GLY A 38 -35.65 3.75 27.18
C GLY A 38 -36.40 4.86 27.93
N ASP A 39 -35.79 5.40 29.00
CA ASP A 39 -36.41 6.45 29.82
C ASP A 39 -36.85 7.67 29.00
N HIS A 40 -36.13 7.95 27.91
CA HIS A 40 -36.42 9.02 26.95
C HIS A 40 -36.29 8.55 25.50
N ILE A 41 -36.53 7.26 25.23
CA ILE A 41 -36.51 6.69 23.87
C ILE A 41 -37.86 6.05 23.58
N THR A 42 -38.41 6.40 22.42
CA THR A 42 -39.62 5.82 21.87
C THR A 42 -39.35 5.17 20.52
N TRP A 43 -40.25 4.28 20.08
CA TRP A 43 -40.17 3.67 18.76
C TRP A 43 -41.46 3.86 17.93
N ALA A 44 -41.31 3.80 16.60
CA ALA A 44 -42.40 3.83 15.64
C ALA A 44 -42.10 2.89 14.45
N TYR A 45 -43.15 2.27 13.90
CA TYR A 45 -43.06 1.42 12.70
C TYR A 45 -43.71 2.13 11.52
N ASP A 46 -43.03 2.14 10.37
CA ASP A 46 -43.53 2.65 9.09
C ASP A 46 -43.90 1.47 8.17
N ASP A 47 -45.21 1.26 7.98
CA ASP A 47 -45.78 0.20 7.13
C ASP A 47 -45.46 0.40 5.63
N ASP A 48 -45.13 1.62 5.17
CA ASP A 48 -44.89 1.88 3.75
C ASP A 48 -43.49 1.43 3.30
N ASN A 49 -42.53 1.41 4.23
CA ASN A 49 -41.11 1.10 3.97
C ASN A 49 -40.53 0.02 4.89
N ASP A 50 -41.36 -0.70 5.64
CA ASP A 50 -40.97 -1.75 6.60
C ASP A 50 -39.82 -1.33 7.54
N THR A 51 -39.94 -0.13 8.10
CA THR A 51 -38.87 0.50 8.90
C THR A 51 -39.29 0.69 10.36
N LEU A 52 -38.47 0.18 11.29
CA LEU A 52 -38.63 0.40 12.73
C LEU A 52 -37.62 1.46 13.20
N THR A 53 -38.13 2.63 13.61
CA THR A 53 -37.32 3.78 14.01
C THR A 53 -37.38 4.01 15.51
N PHE A 54 -36.22 4.21 16.13
CA PHE A 54 -36.05 4.60 17.52
C PHE A 54 -35.61 6.06 17.59
N THR A 55 -36.37 6.88 18.33
CA THR A 55 -36.14 8.32 18.48
C THR A 55 -36.13 8.70 19.94
N GLY A 56 -35.21 9.59 20.33
CA GLY A 56 -35.10 10.04 21.71
C GLY A 56 -33.68 10.39 22.10
N THR A 57 -33.41 10.43 23.41
CA THR A 57 -32.09 10.76 23.94
C THR A 57 -31.65 9.79 25.04
N GLY A 58 -30.37 9.44 25.08
CA GLY A 58 -29.79 8.61 26.13
C GLY A 58 -29.70 7.13 25.74
N PRO A 59 -29.50 6.23 26.72
CA PRO A 59 -29.34 4.80 26.47
C PRO A 59 -30.68 4.10 26.27
N MET A 60 -30.74 3.19 25.31
CA MET A 60 -31.80 2.18 25.23
C MET A 60 -31.70 1.23 26.43
N TRP A 61 -32.83 0.68 26.88
CA TRP A 61 -32.84 -0.30 27.97
C TRP A 61 -32.21 -1.63 27.56
N ASP A 62 -31.63 -2.32 28.55
CA ASP A 62 -31.19 -3.71 28.44
C ASP A 62 -32.38 -4.65 28.70
N PHE A 63 -32.62 -5.59 27.77
CA PHE A 63 -33.81 -6.46 27.78
C PHE A 63 -33.54 -7.88 28.33
N ASP A 64 -32.32 -8.15 28.81
CA ASP A 64 -31.88 -9.41 29.41
C ASP A 64 -32.09 -9.48 30.94
N THR A 65 -32.40 -8.34 31.57
CA THR A 65 -32.55 -8.22 33.04
C THR A 65 -33.93 -8.63 33.56
N GLY A 66 -34.96 -8.64 32.71
CA GLY A 66 -36.35 -8.83 33.08
C GLY A 66 -37.06 -7.58 33.62
N ASP A 67 -36.34 -6.45 33.76
CA ASP A 67 -36.90 -5.17 34.22
C ASP A 67 -37.73 -4.48 33.14
N HIS A 68 -37.43 -4.77 31.86
CA HIS A 68 -38.09 -4.16 30.70
C HIS A 68 -38.49 -5.24 29.68
N GLN A 69 -39.59 -5.01 28.96
CA GLN A 69 -40.02 -5.86 27.85
C GLN A 69 -39.97 -5.08 26.54
N ARG A 70 -39.55 -5.74 25.47
CA ARG A 70 -39.59 -5.18 24.11
C ARG A 70 -41.03 -5.07 23.64
N THR A 71 -41.56 -3.86 23.59
CA THR A 71 -42.94 -3.59 23.16
C THR A 71 -43.10 -3.63 21.62
N TYR A 72 -41.99 -3.68 20.88
CA TYR A 72 -41.94 -3.73 19.41
C TYR A 72 -41.77 -5.14 18.82
N ASP A 73 -41.77 -6.21 19.63
CA ASP A 73 -41.55 -7.60 19.17
C ASP A 73 -42.50 -8.03 18.03
N GLY A 74 -43.73 -7.49 18.00
CA GLY A 74 -44.71 -7.77 16.94
C GLY A 74 -44.29 -7.30 15.53
N TYR A 75 -43.29 -6.42 15.45
CA TYR A 75 -42.82 -5.83 14.20
C TYR A 75 -41.49 -6.41 13.70
N LEU A 76 -40.76 -7.17 14.52
CA LEU A 76 -39.45 -7.73 14.15
C LEU A 76 -39.52 -8.78 13.01
N LYS A 77 -40.71 -9.35 12.78
CA LYS A 77 -41.00 -10.25 11.64
C LYS A 77 -41.39 -9.53 10.34
N GLN A 78 -41.53 -8.21 10.39
CA GLN A 78 -41.98 -7.38 9.27
C GLN A 78 -40.91 -6.35 8.90
N ALA A 79 -40.27 -5.75 9.91
CA ALA A 79 -39.23 -4.76 9.73
C ALA A 79 -38.06 -5.32 8.93
N THR A 80 -37.74 -4.67 7.82
CA THR A 80 -36.53 -4.94 7.03
C THR A 80 -35.39 -4.00 7.41
N THR A 81 -35.73 -2.83 7.94
CA THR A 81 -34.77 -1.77 8.32
C THR A 81 -35.00 -1.33 9.77
N VAL A 82 -33.92 -1.18 10.53
CA VAL A 82 -33.92 -0.57 11.86
C VAL A 82 -33.10 0.72 11.84
N VAL A 83 -33.67 1.80 12.37
CA VAL A 83 -33.02 3.13 12.42
C VAL A 83 -32.95 3.64 13.86
N PHE A 84 -31.76 4.06 14.29
CA PHE A 84 -31.54 4.76 15.55
C PHE A 84 -31.19 6.22 15.29
N ASP A 85 -32.09 7.14 15.64
CA ASP A 85 -31.93 8.57 15.41
C ASP A 85 -30.86 9.22 16.31
N SER A 86 -30.48 10.45 15.92
CA SER A 86 -29.58 11.29 16.71
C SER A 86 -30.11 11.49 18.12
N GLY A 87 -29.29 11.17 19.11
CA GLY A 87 -29.60 11.31 20.54
C GLY A 87 -29.49 9.98 21.29
N ILE A 88 -29.68 8.84 20.61
CA ILE A 88 -29.46 7.52 21.21
C ILE A 88 -27.96 7.32 21.44
N THR A 89 -27.57 6.92 22.64
CA THR A 89 -26.16 6.79 23.04
C THR A 89 -25.69 5.34 23.20
N HIS A 90 -26.62 4.41 23.35
CA HIS A 90 -26.37 2.98 23.57
C HIS A 90 -27.54 2.16 23.00
N ILE A 91 -27.24 1.05 22.33
CA ILE A 91 -28.21 0.03 21.92
C ILE A 91 -28.19 -1.06 22.98
N GLY A 92 -29.32 -1.35 23.60
CA GLY A 92 -29.37 -2.21 24.79
C GLY A 92 -29.16 -3.70 24.50
N ASN A 93 -28.84 -4.44 25.56
CA ASN A 93 -28.69 -5.88 25.52
C ASN A 93 -29.95 -6.56 24.98
N GLN A 94 -29.77 -7.54 24.10
CA GLN A 94 -30.84 -8.32 23.47
C GLN A 94 -31.93 -7.48 22.78
N ALA A 95 -31.64 -6.24 22.35
CA ALA A 95 -32.63 -5.35 21.75
C ALA A 95 -33.29 -5.92 20.48
N PHE A 96 -32.59 -6.77 19.72
CA PHE A 96 -33.07 -7.46 18.51
C PHE A 96 -32.63 -8.93 18.52
N TYR A 97 -32.54 -9.54 19.71
CA TYR A 97 -32.21 -10.96 19.85
C TYR A 97 -33.36 -11.85 19.35
N ASP A 98 -33.08 -12.74 18.39
CA ASP A 98 -34.04 -13.74 17.92
C ASP A 98 -34.09 -14.95 18.87
N VAL A 99 -35.15 -14.98 19.69
CA VAL A 99 -35.46 -16.04 20.66
C VAL A 99 -36.11 -17.28 20.03
N THR A 100 -36.35 -17.30 18.72
CA THR A 100 -37.11 -18.38 18.09
C THR A 100 -36.20 -19.55 17.68
N ASP A 101 -36.71 -20.77 17.78
CA ASP A 101 -36.03 -21.96 17.23
C ASP A 101 -36.01 -21.97 15.68
N ASP A 102 -36.65 -20.98 15.05
CA ASP A 102 -36.83 -20.84 13.61
C ASP A 102 -35.81 -19.84 13.06
N TYR A 103 -34.82 -20.32 12.28
CA TYR A 103 -33.71 -19.50 11.81
C TYR A 103 -34.14 -18.35 10.88
N ASP A 104 -35.36 -18.34 10.34
CA ASP A 104 -35.83 -17.30 9.39
C ASP A 104 -36.84 -16.30 10.02
N ALA A 105 -36.90 -16.16 11.35
CA ALA A 105 -38.01 -15.45 11.99
C ALA A 105 -37.93 -13.92 11.94
N PHE A 106 -36.74 -13.31 11.96
CA PHE A 106 -36.57 -11.85 11.82
C PHE A 106 -36.22 -11.46 10.38
N THR A 107 -36.87 -10.41 9.88
CA THR A 107 -36.72 -9.92 8.51
C THR A 107 -35.69 -8.81 8.36
N ILE A 108 -34.99 -8.46 9.44
CA ILE A 108 -34.07 -7.32 9.48
C ILE A 108 -32.88 -7.60 8.57
N THR A 109 -32.70 -6.74 7.58
CA THR A 109 -31.60 -6.78 6.61
C THR A 109 -30.63 -5.63 6.78
N THR A 110 -31.11 -4.50 7.31
CA THR A 110 -30.36 -3.24 7.42
C THR A 110 -30.51 -2.61 8.80
N VAL A 111 -29.39 -2.18 9.38
CA VAL A 111 -29.35 -1.37 10.61
C VAL A 111 -28.60 -0.08 10.35
N THR A 112 -29.18 1.06 10.73
CA THR A 112 -28.55 2.39 10.62
C THR A 112 -28.53 3.10 11.96
N MET A 113 -27.37 3.61 12.35
CA MET A 113 -27.16 4.28 13.64
C MET A 113 -26.63 5.70 13.43
N ALA A 114 -27.20 6.68 14.13
CA ALA A 114 -26.67 8.05 14.12
C ALA A 114 -25.36 8.17 14.92
N ASN A 115 -24.56 9.20 14.61
CA ASN A 115 -23.24 9.50 15.22
C ASN A 115 -23.26 9.87 16.72
N THR A 116 -24.30 9.50 17.47
CA THR A 116 -24.35 9.60 18.94
C THR A 116 -24.23 8.25 19.65
N VAL A 117 -24.41 7.13 18.95
CA VAL A 117 -24.33 5.79 19.56
C VAL A 117 -22.87 5.45 19.83
N THR A 118 -22.55 5.22 21.11
CA THR A 118 -21.18 4.94 21.57
C THR A 118 -20.95 3.47 21.91
N SER A 119 -22.01 2.68 22.03
CA SER A 119 -21.89 1.25 22.35
C SER A 119 -23.10 0.43 21.88
N ILE A 120 -22.82 -0.81 21.53
CA ILE A 120 -23.80 -1.86 21.22
C ILE A 120 -23.75 -2.89 22.36
N GLY A 121 -24.89 -3.19 22.95
CA GLY A 121 -25.04 -4.11 24.07
C GLY A 121 -24.88 -5.58 23.69
N ASP A 122 -24.87 -6.41 24.71
CA ASP A 122 -24.67 -7.85 24.59
C ASP A 122 -25.87 -8.51 23.89
N GLY A 123 -25.61 -9.32 22.87
CA GLY A 123 -26.63 -10.01 22.09
C GLY A 123 -27.58 -9.07 21.33
N ALA A 124 -27.21 -7.80 21.12
CA ALA A 124 -28.12 -6.79 20.56
C ALA A 124 -28.74 -7.21 19.22
N PHE A 125 -27.99 -7.87 18.34
CA PHE A 125 -28.44 -8.39 17.04
C PHE A 125 -28.18 -9.89 16.88
N TRP A 126 -28.07 -10.63 17.99
CA TRP A 126 -27.81 -12.07 17.94
C TRP A 126 -28.92 -12.80 17.16
N ARG A 127 -28.51 -13.64 16.19
CA ARG A 127 -29.36 -14.41 15.26
C ARG A 127 -30.20 -13.56 14.31
N CYS A 128 -29.81 -12.32 14.04
CA CYS A 128 -30.35 -11.56 12.89
C CYS A 128 -29.82 -12.14 11.57
N VAL A 129 -30.23 -13.36 11.19
CA VAL A 129 -29.59 -14.13 10.11
C VAL A 129 -29.63 -13.44 8.74
N LEU A 130 -30.64 -12.59 8.50
CA LEU A 130 -30.82 -11.86 7.24
C LEU A 130 -30.07 -10.53 7.20
N LEU A 131 -29.46 -10.11 8.32
CA LEU A 131 -28.73 -8.86 8.44
C LEU A 131 -27.50 -8.89 7.54
N ASN A 132 -27.46 -8.00 6.56
CA ASN A 132 -26.36 -7.89 5.61
C ASN A 132 -25.71 -6.50 5.60
N THR A 133 -26.41 -5.47 6.06
CA THR A 133 -25.92 -4.09 6.08
C THR A 133 -26.02 -3.51 7.49
N VAL A 134 -24.87 -3.14 8.06
CA VAL A 134 -24.80 -2.44 9.36
C VAL A 134 -23.96 -1.18 9.19
N ASN A 135 -24.63 -0.02 9.26
CA ASN A 135 -23.96 1.28 9.21
C ASN A 135 -23.56 1.68 10.63
N LEU A 136 -22.35 1.29 11.05
CA LEU A 136 -21.78 1.66 12.33
C LEU A 136 -21.42 3.16 12.37
N PRO A 137 -21.68 3.88 13.48
CA PRO A 137 -21.40 5.30 13.58
C PRO A 137 -19.94 5.58 13.99
N ASP A 138 -19.40 6.73 13.57
CA ASP A 138 -18.01 7.14 13.86
C ASP A 138 -17.70 7.28 15.37
N SER A 139 -18.74 7.39 16.21
CA SER A 139 -18.62 7.53 17.67
C SER A 139 -18.67 6.20 18.42
N LEU A 140 -18.79 5.06 17.74
CA LEU A 140 -18.89 3.75 18.37
C LEU A 140 -17.55 3.34 19.01
N VAL A 141 -17.59 3.08 20.32
CA VAL A 141 -16.41 2.69 21.10
C VAL A 141 -16.39 1.19 21.42
N LYS A 142 -17.56 0.60 21.68
CA LYS A 142 -17.68 -0.79 22.17
C LYS A 142 -18.75 -1.59 21.41
N ILE A 143 -18.38 -2.81 21.03
CA ILE A 143 -19.30 -3.86 20.56
C ILE A 143 -19.37 -4.93 21.66
N GLY A 144 -20.58 -5.21 22.16
CA GLY A 144 -20.82 -6.15 23.25
C GLY A 144 -20.62 -7.62 22.88
N ASN A 145 -20.76 -8.48 23.88
CA ASN A 145 -20.65 -9.93 23.71
C ASN A 145 -21.82 -10.43 22.85
N ASN A 146 -21.60 -11.38 21.94
CA ASN A 146 -22.62 -11.94 21.06
C ASN A 146 -23.37 -10.89 20.20
N ALA A 147 -22.89 -9.64 20.09
CA ALA A 147 -23.65 -8.54 19.51
C ALA A 147 -24.17 -8.81 18.09
N PHE A 148 -23.40 -9.49 17.26
CA PHE A 148 -23.74 -9.93 15.90
C PHE A 148 -23.52 -11.44 15.71
N ASN A 149 -23.57 -12.23 16.78
CA ASN A 149 -23.47 -13.68 16.68
C ASN A 149 -24.57 -14.22 15.74
N ASP A 150 -24.28 -15.24 14.94
CA ASP A 150 -25.21 -15.88 13.99
C ASP A 150 -25.83 -14.93 12.94
N CYS A 151 -25.17 -13.80 12.63
CA CYS A 151 -25.56 -12.94 11.50
C CYS A 151 -25.04 -13.54 10.18
N HIS A 152 -25.63 -14.67 9.75
CA HIS A 152 -25.12 -15.49 8.64
C HIS A 152 -25.01 -14.76 7.31
N ASN A 153 -25.77 -13.69 7.07
CA ASN A 153 -25.72 -12.89 5.84
C ASN A 153 -24.87 -11.61 5.95
N LEU A 154 -24.13 -11.41 7.04
CA LEU A 154 -23.27 -10.24 7.19
C LEU A 154 -21.98 -10.41 6.36
N GLN A 155 -21.97 -9.89 5.14
CA GLN A 155 -20.84 -10.05 4.21
C GLN A 155 -19.63 -9.18 4.52
N SER A 156 -19.87 -7.95 5.01
CA SER A 156 -18.79 -7.01 5.34
C SER A 156 -19.20 -6.13 6.51
N ILE A 157 -18.22 -5.74 7.32
CA ILE A 157 -18.41 -4.71 8.34
C ILE A 157 -17.20 -3.79 8.39
N THR A 158 -17.47 -2.48 8.33
CA THR A 158 -16.43 -1.46 8.50
C THR A 158 -16.47 -1.00 9.95
N LEU A 159 -15.48 -1.40 10.74
CA LEU A 159 -15.33 -0.94 12.12
C LEU A 159 -14.81 0.51 12.11
N PRO A 160 -15.48 1.44 12.82
CA PRO A 160 -15.00 2.80 13.00
C PRO A 160 -13.64 2.85 13.74
N ASP A 161 -12.82 3.86 13.44
CA ASP A 161 -11.49 4.05 14.06
C ASP A 161 -11.55 4.26 15.59
N SER A 162 -12.73 4.64 16.11
CA SER A 162 -13.00 4.88 17.53
C SER A 162 -13.28 3.60 18.34
N VAL A 163 -13.50 2.45 17.69
CA VAL A 163 -13.77 1.19 18.38
C VAL A 163 -12.51 0.72 19.11
N THR A 164 -12.63 0.52 20.43
CA THR A 164 -11.55 0.05 21.29
C THR A 164 -11.76 -1.37 21.80
N THR A 165 -12.99 -1.88 21.74
CA THR A 165 -13.40 -3.16 22.36
C THR A 165 -14.42 -3.90 21.50
N ILE A 166 -14.13 -5.16 21.21
CA ILE A 166 -15.02 -6.15 20.61
C ILE A 166 -15.18 -7.29 21.62
N GLY A 167 -16.41 -7.57 22.03
CA GLY A 167 -16.74 -8.58 23.05
C GLY A 167 -16.56 -10.03 22.59
N ASP A 168 -16.80 -10.94 23.52
CA ASP A 168 -16.79 -12.38 23.28
C ASP A 168 -17.91 -12.76 22.31
N ASP A 169 -17.65 -13.67 21.38
CA ASP A 169 -18.61 -14.14 20.36
C ASP A 169 -19.21 -13.04 19.47
N ALA A 170 -18.65 -11.82 19.46
CA ALA A 170 -19.31 -10.65 18.87
C ALA A 170 -19.73 -10.84 17.40
N PHE A 171 -18.96 -11.59 16.62
CA PHE A 171 -19.24 -11.95 15.22
C PHE A 171 -19.14 -13.47 15.00
N ASN A 172 -19.35 -14.28 16.05
CA ASN A 172 -19.34 -15.74 15.91
C ASN A 172 -20.40 -16.19 14.88
N TYR A 173 -20.09 -17.21 14.09
CA TYR A 173 -20.95 -17.74 13.02
C TYR A 173 -21.38 -16.73 11.92
N CYS A 174 -20.68 -15.61 11.73
CA CYS A 174 -20.86 -14.75 10.55
C CYS A 174 -20.23 -15.41 9.31
N THR A 175 -20.81 -16.52 8.85
CA THR A 175 -20.19 -17.46 7.91
C THR A 175 -19.82 -16.87 6.54
N ILE A 176 -20.49 -15.82 6.07
CA ILE A 176 -20.16 -15.15 4.79
C ILE A 176 -19.34 -13.87 4.96
N LEU A 177 -18.93 -13.52 6.19
CA LEU A 177 -18.12 -12.32 6.43
C LEU A 177 -16.75 -12.50 5.78
N GLU A 178 -16.47 -11.70 4.74
CA GLU A 178 -15.25 -11.82 3.93
C GLU A 178 -14.12 -10.93 4.45
N THR A 179 -14.48 -9.72 4.90
CA THR A 179 -13.50 -8.68 5.25
C THR A 179 -13.90 -7.93 6.52
N VAL A 180 -12.89 -7.68 7.35
CA VAL A 180 -12.99 -6.82 8.54
C VAL A 180 -11.75 -5.93 8.57
N LYS A 181 -11.97 -4.61 8.60
CA LYS A 181 -10.88 -3.65 8.83
C LYS A 181 -10.78 -3.39 10.33
N PHE A 182 -9.70 -3.85 10.96
CA PHE A 182 -9.47 -3.63 12.38
C PHE A 182 -8.95 -2.21 12.64
N PRO A 183 -9.50 -1.47 13.62
CA PRO A 183 -9.08 -0.10 13.90
C PRO A 183 -7.81 -0.05 14.73
N ALA A 184 -6.97 0.97 14.52
CA ALA A 184 -5.70 1.16 15.24
C ALA A 184 -5.89 1.41 16.75
N GLY A 185 -7.10 1.83 17.16
CA GLY A 185 -7.49 2.01 18.55
C GLY A 185 -7.87 0.71 19.28
N LEU A 186 -7.98 -0.42 18.59
CA LEU A 186 -8.46 -1.67 19.16
C LEU A 186 -7.49 -2.20 20.23
N THR A 187 -7.97 -2.35 21.46
CA THR A 187 -7.18 -2.81 22.62
C THR A 187 -7.68 -4.14 23.21
N SER A 188 -8.90 -4.55 22.87
CA SER A 188 -9.52 -5.77 23.37
C SER A 188 -10.37 -6.43 22.28
N LEU A 189 -10.13 -7.71 22.06
CA LEU A 189 -10.83 -8.58 21.12
C LEU A 189 -11.18 -9.88 21.84
N GLY A 190 -12.46 -10.15 22.05
CA GLY A 190 -12.96 -11.24 22.90
C GLY A 190 -12.66 -12.65 22.40
N SER A 191 -12.91 -13.62 23.27
CA SER A 191 -12.91 -15.04 22.93
C SER A 191 -13.99 -15.33 21.89
N GLU A 192 -13.72 -16.22 20.94
CA GLU A 192 -14.69 -16.65 19.91
C GLU A 192 -15.24 -15.51 19.03
N ALA A 193 -14.66 -14.31 19.10
CA ALA A 193 -15.23 -13.11 18.49
C ALA A 193 -15.44 -13.23 16.97
N PHE A 194 -14.64 -14.02 16.27
CA PHE A 194 -14.79 -14.34 14.85
C PHE A 194 -14.77 -15.87 14.60
N GLN A 195 -15.08 -16.69 15.61
CA GLN A 195 -15.17 -18.13 15.41
C GLN A 195 -16.18 -18.45 14.31
N ASP A 196 -15.88 -19.45 13.48
CA ASP A 196 -16.75 -19.93 12.40
C ASP A 196 -17.11 -18.85 11.34
N CYS A 197 -16.35 -17.75 11.27
CA CYS A 197 -16.31 -16.84 10.13
C CYS A 197 -15.55 -17.49 8.96
N ILE A 198 -16.11 -18.55 8.39
CA ILE A 198 -15.42 -19.43 7.44
C ILE A 198 -14.98 -18.75 6.14
N ASN A 199 -15.55 -17.61 5.76
CA ASN A 199 -15.14 -16.84 4.58
C ASN A 199 -14.21 -15.65 4.89
N LEU A 200 -13.84 -15.43 6.16
CA LEU A 200 -12.94 -14.34 6.52
C LEU A 200 -11.53 -14.64 5.97
N LYS A 201 -11.06 -13.81 5.04
CA LYS A 201 -9.80 -14.04 4.31
C LYS A 201 -8.57 -13.36 4.90
N THR A 202 -8.79 -12.32 5.70
CA THR A 202 -7.68 -11.51 6.23
C THR A 202 -7.89 -11.19 7.69
N ALA A 203 -6.86 -11.41 8.49
CA ALA A 203 -6.71 -10.90 9.85
C ALA A 203 -5.48 -9.99 9.89
N ASP A 204 -5.63 -8.76 9.38
CA ASP A 204 -4.61 -7.70 9.51
C ASP A 204 -4.79 -6.99 10.85
N LEU A 205 -4.00 -7.40 11.83
CA LEU A 205 -4.01 -6.87 13.18
C LEU A 205 -2.80 -5.96 13.45
N ALA A 206 -1.97 -5.67 12.45
CA ALA A 206 -0.66 -5.01 12.62
C ALA A 206 -0.77 -3.64 13.31
N VAL A 207 -1.79 -2.86 12.95
CA VAL A 207 -2.02 -1.50 13.47
C VAL A 207 -2.72 -1.48 14.83
N THR A 208 -3.23 -2.62 15.30
CA THR A 208 -3.96 -2.70 16.57
C THR A 208 -3.03 -2.58 17.76
N LYS A 209 -3.60 -2.36 18.95
CA LYS A 209 -2.89 -2.32 20.23
C LYS A 209 -3.15 -3.58 21.06
N LEU A 210 -3.52 -4.68 20.40
CA LEU A 210 -3.83 -5.93 21.05
C LEU A 210 -2.56 -6.50 21.70
N THR A 211 -2.70 -6.89 22.97
CA THR A 211 -1.63 -7.60 23.71
C THR A 211 -1.91 -9.09 23.82
N VAL A 212 -3.15 -9.53 23.51
CA VAL A 212 -3.62 -10.91 23.59
C VAL A 212 -4.55 -11.20 22.41
N ILE A 213 -4.36 -12.34 21.74
CA ILE A 213 -5.42 -12.97 20.93
C ILE A 213 -6.06 -14.05 21.79
N ASN A 214 -7.36 -13.93 22.06
CA ASN A 214 -8.08 -14.76 23.01
C ASN A 214 -8.42 -16.16 22.45
N THR A 215 -8.93 -17.01 23.34
CA THR A 215 -9.29 -18.39 23.01
C THR A 215 -10.27 -18.42 21.84
N ASN A 216 -10.02 -19.29 20.86
CA ASN A 216 -10.87 -19.51 19.68
C ASN A 216 -11.18 -18.27 18.82
N THR A 217 -10.51 -17.12 19.00
CA THR A 217 -10.92 -15.85 18.37
C THR A 217 -11.13 -15.96 16.85
N PHE A 218 -10.26 -16.68 16.13
CA PHE A 218 -10.33 -16.93 14.68
C PHE A 218 -10.41 -18.42 14.34
N ARG A 219 -10.95 -19.24 15.26
CA ARG A 219 -11.12 -20.68 15.02
C ARG A 219 -12.04 -20.91 13.80
N ASN A 220 -11.64 -21.81 12.92
CA ASN A 220 -12.33 -22.17 11.68
C ASN A 220 -12.38 -21.04 10.61
N CYS A 221 -11.67 -19.92 10.78
CA CYS A 221 -11.54 -18.89 9.74
C CYS A 221 -10.57 -19.31 8.63
N THR A 222 -10.98 -19.30 7.36
CA THR A 222 -10.12 -19.67 6.21
C THR A 222 -9.21 -18.53 5.75
N LEU A 223 -8.37 -18.03 6.67
CA LEU A 223 -7.48 -16.89 6.43
C LEU A 223 -6.49 -17.21 5.29
N SER A 224 -6.40 -16.33 4.28
CA SER A 224 -5.32 -16.31 3.29
C SER A 224 -4.11 -15.52 3.80
N THR A 225 -4.35 -14.55 4.68
CA THR A 225 -3.35 -13.62 5.23
C THR A 225 -3.57 -13.38 6.72
N LEU A 226 -2.46 -13.36 7.48
CA LEU A 226 -2.43 -13.06 8.91
C LEU A 226 -1.25 -12.14 9.21
N THR A 227 -1.51 -11.01 9.86
CA THR A 227 -0.46 -10.12 10.37
C THR A 227 -0.77 -9.80 11.82
N LEU A 228 0.19 -10.11 12.71
CA LEU A 228 0.06 -9.90 14.16
C LEU A 228 0.65 -8.55 14.58
N PRO A 229 0.12 -7.88 15.62
CA PRO A 229 0.68 -6.63 16.10
C PRO A 229 1.97 -6.84 16.89
N GLU A 230 2.91 -5.91 16.79
CA GLU A 230 4.15 -5.91 17.60
C GLU A 230 3.86 -5.83 19.11
N THR A 231 2.70 -5.30 19.52
CA THR A 231 2.31 -5.26 20.94
C THR A 231 1.88 -6.62 21.51
N LEU A 232 1.76 -7.65 20.67
CA LEU A 232 1.24 -8.94 21.06
C LEU A 232 2.18 -9.68 22.02
N THR A 233 1.62 -10.13 23.14
CA THR A 233 2.37 -10.88 24.17
C THR A 233 1.86 -12.30 24.36
N ARG A 234 0.61 -12.59 23.98
CA ARG A 234 -0.03 -13.88 24.21
C ARG A 234 -0.95 -14.28 23.06
N ILE A 235 -0.88 -15.53 22.66
CA ILE A 235 -1.84 -16.20 21.77
C ILE A 235 -2.46 -17.32 22.58
N GLU A 236 -3.76 -17.26 22.83
CA GLU A 236 -4.46 -18.23 23.67
C GLU A 236 -4.88 -19.48 22.87
N GLU A 237 -5.46 -20.45 23.59
CA GLU A 237 -5.80 -21.77 23.08
C GLU A 237 -6.72 -21.69 21.84
N PHE A 238 -6.44 -22.49 20.82
CA PHE A 238 -7.24 -22.60 19.59
C PHE A 238 -7.44 -21.30 18.79
N ALA A 239 -6.71 -20.22 19.09
CA ALA A 239 -6.93 -18.88 18.56
C ALA A 239 -7.05 -18.82 17.02
N PHE A 240 -6.27 -19.62 16.29
CA PHE A 240 -6.25 -19.70 14.82
C PHE A 240 -6.45 -21.13 14.31
N SER A 241 -7.02 -22.01 15.14
CA SER A 241 -7.15 -23.44 14.80
C SER A 241 -8.12 -23.68 13.63
N ASN A 242 -7.88 -24.76 12.87
CA ASN A 242 -8.72 -25.29 11.81
C ASN A 242 -9.00 -24.34 10.63
N ALA A 243 -8.09 -23.41 10.33
CA ALA A 243 -8.26 -22.54 9.16
C ALA A 243 -8.33 -23.32 7.84
N ASP A 244 -7.71 -24.51 7.78
CA ASP A 244 -7.66 -25.33 6.55
C ASP A 244 -8.74 -26.43 6.50
N TYR A 245 -9.60 -26.53 7.52
CA TYR A 245 -10.59 -27.60 7.64
C TYR A 245 -11.56 -27.68 6.44
N TYR A 246 -11.87 -26.54 5.83
CA TYR A 246 -12.77 -26.45 4.69
C TYR A 246 -12.09 -26.59 3.31
N ASN A 247 -10.76 -26.84 3.28
CA ASN A 247 -9.97 -27.16 2.08
C ASN A 247 -10.21 -26.20 0.90
N THR A 248 -9.98 -24.90 1.13
CA THR A 248 -10.06 -23.87 0.10
C THR A 248 -8.69 -23.62 -0.56
N ASP A 249 -8.66 -23.28 -1.86
CA ASP A 249 -7.41 -23.09 -2.62
C ASP A 249 -6.58 -21.87 -2.17
N ASP A 250 -7.20 -20.92 -1.48
CA ASP A 250 -6.61 -19.67 -0.99
C ASP A 250 -6.64 -19.65 0.55
N ILE A 251 -5.54 -20.12 1.14
CA ILE A 251 -5.31 -20.29 2.58
C ILE A 251 -3.86 -19.98 2.92
N ILE A 252 -3.62 -19.57 4.16
CA ILE A 252 -2.34 -19.10 4.65
C ILE A 252 -1.22 -20.12 4.45
N LYS A 253 -0.11 -19.65 3.88
CA LYS A 253 1.11 -20.47 3.64
C LYS A 253 2.23 -20.12 4.60
N SER A 254 2.25 -18.88 5.07
CA SER A 254 3.24 -18.43 6.04
C SER A 254 2.73 -17.31 6.93
N PHE A 255 3.32 -17.16 8.11
CA PHE A 255 3.05 -16.06 9.02
C PHE A 255 4.22 -15.80 9.98
N THR A 256 4.16 -14.65 10.65
CA THR A 256 5.19 -14.18 11.58
C THR A 256 4.66 -14.13 13.02
N ILE A 257 5.42 -14.69 13.95
CA ILE A 257 5.23 -14.56 15.40
C ILE A 257 6.20 -13.48 15.91
N PRO A 258 5.68 -12.33 16.42
CA PRO A 258 6.52 -11.20 16.80
C PRO A 258 7.33 -11.47 18.07
N GLN A 259 8.41 -10.71 18.24
CA GLN A 259 9.40 -10.91 19.33
C GLN A 259 8.82 -10.81 20.75
N ASN A 260 7.74 -10.05 20.91
CA ASN A 260 7.14 -9.76 22.22
C ASN A 260 6.23 -10.89 22.72
N VAL A 261 5.97 -11.92 21.91
CA VAL A 261 5.15 -13.07 22.30
C VAL A 261 5.90 -13.90 23.33
N VAL A 262 5.29 -14.06 24.51
CA VAL A 262 5.83 -14.87 25.63
C VAL A 262 4.96 -16.09 25.93
N TYR A 263 3.79 -16.21 25.30
CA TYR A 263 2.88 -17.34 25.52
C TYR A 263 2.13 -17.71 24.23
N ILE A 264 2.13 -19.01 23.90
CA ILE A 264 1.28 -19.62 22.89
C ILE A 264 0.55 -20.81 23.53
N GLY A 265 -0.78 -20.76 23.51
CA GLY A 265 -1.69 -21.74 24.11
C GLY A 265 -1.75 -23.07 23.35
N THR A 266 -2.36 -24.07 23.96
CA THR A 266 -2.57 -25.39 23.34
C THR A 266 -3.38 -25.23 22.06
N ASP A 267 -2.94 -25.91 20.99
CA ASP A 267 -3.61 -25.96 19.70
C ASP A 267 -3.90 -24.57 19.08
N ALA A 268 -3.17 -23.53 19.47
CA ALA A 268 -3.35 -22.16 18.97
C ALA A 268 -3.33 -22.07 17.44
N PHE A 269 -2.56 -22.94 16.77
CA PHE A 269 -2.44 -23.03 15.32
C PHE A 269 -2.81 -24.42 14.76
N TYR A 270 -3.42 -25.28 15.58
CA TYR A 270 -3.79 -26.65 15.18
C TYR A 270 -4.61 -26.66 13.89
N GLY A 271 -4.29 -27.55 12.95
CA GLY A 271 -5.04 -27.70 11.70
C GLY A 271 -4.75 -26.61 10.65
N LEU A 272 -3.61 -25.92 10.77
CA LEU A 272 -3.00 -25.12 9.70
C LEU A 272 -2.10 -25.99 8.79
N ASP A 273 -2.68 -27.05 8.22
CA ASP A 273 -2.00 -28.09 7.44
C ASP A 273 -1.28 -27.56 6.17
N SER A 274 -1.66 -26.39 5.68
CA SER A 274 -1.08 -25.73 4.50
C SER A 274 0.08 -24.79 4.79
N VAL A 275 0.35 -24.48 6.06
CA VAL A 275 1.46 -23.61 6.43
C VAL A 275 2.77 -24.33 6.18
N THR A 276 3.55 -23.80 5.25
CA THR A 276 4.90 -24.30 4.92
C THR A 276 5.96 -23.59 5.74
N ASP A 277 5.75 -22.32 6.10
CA ASP A 277 6.80 -21.49 6.70
C ASP A 277 6.27 -20.68 7.89
N VAL A 278 6.96 -20.76 9.03
CA VAL A 278 6.64 -19.97 10.23
C VAL A 278 7.87 -19.17 10.62
N TYR A 279 7.75 -17.84 10.68
CA TYR A 279 8.85 -16.96 11.09
C TYR A 279 8.67 -16.58 12.56
N CYS A 280 9.50 -17.12 13.45
CA CYS A 280 9.34 -16.94 14.88
C CYS A 280 10.48 -16.12 15.49
N TYR A 281 10.15 -14.89 15.92
CA TYR A 281 11.08 -13.97 16.59
C TYR A 281 10.97 -14.01 18.12
N ALA A 282 10.00 -14.76 18.66
CA ALA A 282 9.81 -14.87 20.10
C ALA A 282 11.05 -15.49 20.75
N ASP A 283 11.54 -14.85 21.83
CA ASP A 283 12.70 -15.32 22.57
C ASP A 283 12.38 -16.66 23.27
N PRO A 284 13.06 -17.77 22.90
CA PRO A 284 12.75 -19.09 23.43
C PRO A 284 13.05 -19.24 24.93
N SER A 285 13.81 -18.30 25.52
CA SER A 285 14.06 -18.29 26.97
C SER A 285 12.87 -17.74 27.77
N ASN A 286 12.00 -16.96 27.11
CA ASN A 286 10.82 -16.32 27.71
C ASN A 286 9.50 -16.89 27.17
N LEU A 287 9.54 -17.58 26.03
CA LEU A 287 8.37 -18.17 25.40
C LEU A 287 7.92 -19.45 26.10
N THR A 288 6.67 -19.46 26.55
CA THR A 288 5.93 -20.69 26.86
C THR A 288 5.06 -21.06 25.67
N TRP A 289 5.51 -22.03 24.86
CA TRP A 289 4.69 -22.64 23.82
C TRP A 289 4.15 -23.97 24.34
N LYS A 290 2.83 -24.06 24.54
CA LYS A 290 2.16 -25.28 24.99
C LYS A 290 2.42 -26.43 24.02
N ASP A 291 2.54 -27.64 24.59
CA ASP A 291 2.87 -28.87 23.85
C ASP A 291 4.13 -28.76 22.96
N LYS A 292 4.97 -27.78 23.31
CA LYS A 292 6.16 -27.34 22.56
C LYS A 292 5.87 -26.96 21.11
N GLY A 293 4.61 -26.62 20.78
CA GLY A 293 4.13 -26.27 19.45
C GLY A 293 4.17 -27.41 18.44
N CYS A 294 4.35 -28.66 18.90
CA CYS A 294 4.49 -29.80 18.00
C CYS A 294 3.16 -30.23 17.37
N ASP A 295 2.04 -30.02 18.07
CA ASP A 295 0.67 -30.33 17.63
C ASP A 295 0.05 -29.23 16.76
N ASP A 296 0.44 -27.99 16.99
CA ASP A 296 0.05 -26.82 16.21
C ASP A 296 0.29 -26.98 14.69
N PHE A 297 1.34 -27.71 14.29
CA PHE A 297 1.65 -27.97 12.87
C PHE A 297 1.47 -29.44 12.48
N ALA A 298 0.88 -30.26 13.35
CA ALA A 298 0.67 -31.68 13.11
C ALA A 298 -0.67 -31.92 12.42
N GLY A 299 -0.68 -31.79 11.09
CA GLY A 299 -1.81 -32.28 10.29
C GLY A 299 -2.01 -33.79 10.42
N ALA A 300 -3.21 -34.27 10.11
CA ALA A 300 -3.62 -35.69 10.22
C ALA A 300 -2.77 -36.69 9.39
N ALA A 301 -1.78 -36.19 8.63
CA ALA A 301 -0.98 -36.96 7.69
C ALA A 301 0.55 -36.79 7.85
N ASN A 302 1.11 -36.68 9.07
CA ASN A 302 2.52 -36.99 9.39
C ASN A 302 3.66 -36.44 8.48
N SER A 303 3.42 -35.45 7.62
CA SER A 303 4.46 -34.85 6.79
C SER A 303 4.86 -33.52 7.40
N TYR A 304 5.99 -33.51 8.10
CA TYR A 304 6.62 -32.31 8.65
C TYR A 304 7.12 -31.40 7.51
N THR A 305 6.21 -30.82 6.74
CA THR A 305 6.52 -29.87 5.65
C THR A 305 6.76 -28.47 6.19
N THR A 306 6.20 -28.14 7.36
CA THR A 306 6.39 -26.84 8.00
C THR A 306 7.83 -26.66 8.46
N VAL A 307 8.41 -25.53 8.07
CA VAL A 307 9.72 -25.05 8.50
C VAL A 307 9.53 -23.86 9.42
N CYS A 308 10.03 -23.97 10.64
CA CYS A 308 10.10 -22.86 11.59
C CYS A 308 11.45 -22.17 11.47
N TYR A 309 11.42 -20.93 11.00
CA TYR A 309 12.56 -20.05 10.82
C TYR A 309 12.76 -19.19 12.07
N VAL A 310 13.95 -19.24 12.65
CA VAL A 310 14.28 -18.54 13.90
C VAL A 310 15.61 -17.79 13.80
N PRO A 311 15.87 -16.75 14.63
CA PRO A 311 17.19 -16.12 14.69
C PRO A 311 18.29 -17.16 14.98
N ALA A 312 19.48 -16.96 14.42
CA ALA A 312 20.57 -17.93 14.54
C ALA A 312 20.89 -18.30 16.01
N ASP A 313 20.80 -17.33 16.91
CA ASP A 313 21.03 -17.52 18.34
C ASP A 313 19.93 -18.34 19.03
N TYR A 314 18.73 -18.45 18.43
CA TYR A 314 17.59 -19.19 18.97
C TYR A 314 17.50 -20.63 18.44
N LEU A 315 18.23 -20.94 17.37
CA LEU A 315 18.17 -22.23 16.65
C LEU A 315 18.19 -23.43 17.60
N LYS A 316 19.23 -23.53 18.43
CA LYS A 316 19.42 -24.68 19.33
C LYS A 316 18.30 -24.83 20.36
N ALA A 317 17.73 -23.72 20.83
CA ALA A 317 16.64 -23.74 21.79
C ALA A 317 15.35 -24.25 21.13
N TYR A 318 15.04 -23.78 19.93
CA TYR A 318 13.87 -24.25 19.18
C TYR A 318 14.02 -25.69 18.67
N GLU A 319 15.21 -26.11 18.21
CA GLU A 319 15.50 -27.53 17.92
C GLU A 319 15.23 -28.42 19.14
N THR A 320 15.55 -27.93 20.34
CA THR A 320 15.29 -28.65 21.60
C THR A 320 13.81 -28.67 21.95
N ASN A 321 13.08 -27.58 21.69
CA ASN A 321 11.65 -27.46 21.95
C ASN A 321 10.84 -28.35 21.01
N PHE A 322 10.98 -28.17 19.69
CA PHE A 322 10.21 -28.89 18.69
C PHE A 322 10.69 -30.34 18.46
N GLY A 323 11.93 -30.66 18.81
CA GLY A 323 12.50 -31.98 18.56
C GLY A 323 12.52 -32.31 17.06
N THR A 324 11.94 -33.46 16.67
CA THR A 324 11.85 -33.89 15.27
C THR A 324 10.49 -33.61 14.63
N SER A 325 9.59 -32.93 15.34
CA SER A 325 8.21 -32.71 14.91
C SER A 325 8.02 -31.47 14.04
N VAL A 326 9.00 -30.57 14.00
CA VAL A 326 8.99 -29.39 13.13
C VAL A 326 10.42 -29.21 12.64
N ASN A 327 10.59 -28.92 11.34
CA ASN A 327 11.90 -28.58 10.83
C ASN A 327 12.26 -27.19 11.34
N VAL A 328 13.22 -27.09 12.24
CA VAL A 328 13.74 -25.80 12.68
C VAL A 328 14.99 -25.51 11.88
N THR A 329 15.03 -24.35 11.25
CA THR A 329 16.25 -23.80 10.70
C THR A 329 16.44 -22.39 11.21
N PHE A 330 17.68 -21.95 11.24
CA PHE A 330 17.89 -20.52 11.40
C PHE A 330 17.39 -19.83 10.13
N MET A 331 16.95 -18.59 10.29
CA MET A 331 16.75 -17.62 9.21
C MET A 331 18.10 -17.42 8.51
N SER A 332 18.43 -18.33 7.58
CA SER A 332 19.59 -18.19 6.72
C SER A 332 19.20 -17.17 5.66
N GLN A 333 19.37 -15.88 5.96
CA GLN A 333 19.13 -14.80 5.01
C GLN A 333 17.69 -14.71 4.46
N ILE A 334 16.68 -15.28 5.13
CA ILE A 334 15.28 -15.12 4.74
C ILE A 334 14.49 -14.65 5.95
N ASP A 335 13.95 -13.46 5.79
CA ASP A 335 12.92 -12.79 6.58
C ASP A 335 13.36 -12.25 7.94
N MET A 336 13.96 -11.05 7.94
CA MET A 336 14.04 -10.15 9.10
C MET A 336 12.97 -9.05 9.02
N ASP A 337 11.77 -9.35 8.51
CA ASP A 337 10.76 -8.32 8.23
C ASP A 337 11.30 -7.37 7.14
N LEU A 338 11.74 -7.96 6.02
CA LEU A 338 12.38 -7.26 4.89
C LEU A 338 11.50 -7.24 3.60
N GLY A 339 10.21 -7.60 3.70
CA GLY A 339 9.18 -7.38 2.67
C GLY A 339 7.77 -7.42 3.27
N GLU A 340 6.71 -6.77 2.77
CA GLU A 340 6.52 -5.77 1.70
C GLU A 340 6.63 -4.34 2.28
N HIS A 341 7.83 -3.79 2.31
CA HIS A 341 8.01 -2.36 2.66
C HIS A 341 7.66 -1.43 1.52
N LEU A 342 7.57 -1.98 0.31
CA LEU A 342 7.30 -1.23 -0.90
C LEU A 342 5.86 -0.73 -0.90
N TYR A 343 5.68 0.51 -0.46
CA TYR A 343 4.42 1.23 -0.60
C TYR A 343 4.09 1.50 -2.06
N GLY A 344 5.12 1.73 -2.88
CA GLY A 344 4.97 1.92 -4.30
C GLY A 344 6.22 2.51 -4.94
N TYR A 345 6.09 2.83 -6.21
CA TYR A 345 7.17 3.36 -7.02
C TYR A 345 6.68 4.56 -7.84
N SER A 346 7.61 5.37 -8.33
CA SER A 346 7.29 6.42 -9.30
C SER A 346 8.44 6.60 -10.28
N LEU A 347 8.18 7.24 -11.43
CA LEU A 347 9.28 7.74 -12.26
C LEU A 347 10.02 8.87 -11.53
N SER A 348 11.33 8.94 -11.76
CA SER A 348 12.09 10.15 -11.44
C SER A 348 11.77 11.18 -12.51
N LEU A 349 10.95 12.17 -12.17
CA LEU A 349 10.62 13.24 -13.11
C LEU A 349 11.57 14.43 -12.97
N ASP A 350 12.34 14.52 -11.88
CA ASP A 350 13.27 15.61 -11.48
C ASP A 350 14.44 15.89 -12.45
N GLY A 351 14.39 15.30 -13.64
CA GLY A 351 15.28 15.49 -14.76
C GLY A 351 16.32 14.37 -14.93
N ASP A 352 16.12 13.26 -14.22
CA ASP A 352 16.86 12.00 -14.33
C ASP A 352 15.97 10.93 -14.98
N ILE A 353 16.56 10.00 -15.71
CA ILE A 353 15.86 8.77 -16.11
C ILE A 353 16.04 7.74 -14.98
N GLY A 354 14.94 7.26 -14.42
CA GLY A 354 14.99 6.32 -13.30
C GLY A 354 13.66 6.04 -12.65
N VAL A 355 13.71 5.22 -11.61
CA VAL A 355 12.57 4.81 -10.78
C VAL A 355 12.88 5.14 -9.33
N ASN A 356 11.89 5.67 -8.62
CA ASN A 356 11.90 5.89 -7.19
C ASN A 356 11.13 4.75 -6.52
N PHE A 357 11.71 4.12 -5.51
CA PHE A 357 11.05 3.14 -4.64
C PHE A 357 10.73 3.81 -3.31
N TYR A 358 9.48 3.73 -2.86
CA TYR A 358 9.02 4.28 -1.58
C TYR A 358 8.87 3.13 -0.60
N MET A 359 9.71 3.12 0.42
CA MET A 359 9.79 2.03 1.40
C MET A 359 9.37 2.54 2.79
N GLU A 360 8.44 1.87 3.45
CA GLU A 360 8.30 1.95 4.91
C GLU A 360 9.48 1.22 5.53
N LEU A 361 10.10 1.71 6.61
CA LEU A 361 11.30 1.04 7.15
C LEU A 361 11.23 0.91 8.67
N PRO A 362 11.45 -0.31 9.22
CA PRO A 362 11.56 -0.51 10.65
C PRO A 362 12.80 0.20 11.21
N ASP A 363 12.75 0.50 12.52
CA ASP A 363 13.86 1.16 13.23
C ASP A 363 15.17 0.37 13.16
N SER A 364 15.10 -0.95 13.03
CA SER A 364 16.27 -1.83 12.86
C SER A 364 17.10 -1.46 11.62
N LEU A 365 16.47 -1.31 10.45
CA LEU A 365 17.15 -0.95 9.21
C LEU A 365 17.59 0.52 9.20
N LYS A 366 16.79 1.42 9.78
CA LYS A 366 17.13 2.85 9.89
C LYS A 366 18.38 3.07 10.76
N ASN A 367 18.56 2.24 11.78
CA ASN A 367 19.69 2.33 12.71
C ASN A 367 20.90 1.46 12.29
N SER A 368 20.76 0.60 11.28
CA SER A 368 21.84 -0.26 10.81
C SER A 368 22.94 0.53 10.07
N ASP A 369 24.20 0.18 10.36
CA ASP A 369 25.38 0.75 9.70
C ASP A 369 25.72 0.06 8.37
N THR A 370 25.13 -1.11 8.12
CA THR A 370 25.41 -1.96 6.95
C THR A 370 24.21 -2.15 6.03
N ALA A 371 23.06 -1.57 6.37
CA ALA A 371 21.86 -1.61 5.54
C ALA A 371 21.98 -0.70 4.31
N GLU A 372 21.76 -1.27 3.14
CA GLU A 372 21.84 -0.65 1.84
C GLU A 372 20.68 -1.10 0.94
N MET A 373 20.10 -0.18 0.18
CA MET A 373 19.28 -0.52 -0.99
C MET A 373 20.22 -0.78 -2.17
N VAL A 374 20.17 -1.97 -2.72
CA VAL A 374 20.96 -2.44 -3.85
C VAL A 374 20.06 -2.52 -5.08
N PHE A 375 20.47 -1.85 -6.15
CA PHE A 375 19.84 -1.95 -7.46
C PHE A 375 20.75 -2.66 -8.44
N THR A 376 20.21 -3.60 -9.19
CA THR A 376 20.87 -4.19 -10.35
C THR A 376 20.26 -3.59 -11.61
N VAL A 377 21.05 -2.82 -12.36
CA VAL A 377 20.62 -2.22 -13.62
C VAL A 377 21.40 -2.79 -14.82
N PRO A 378 20.76 -2.99 -15.97
CA PRO A 378 21.46 -3.33 -17.20
C PRO A 378 22.38 -2.20 -17.65
N ASN A 379 23.49 -2.56 -18.27
CA ASN A 379 24.44 -1.63 -18.89
C ASN A 379 25.03 -2.29 -20.15
N GLY A 380 24.22 -2.39 -21.21
CA GLY A 380 24.57 -3.18 -22.40
C GLY A 380 24.59 -4.68 -22.08
N ASP A 381 25.65 -5.40 -22.48
CA ASP A 381 25.80 -6.85 -22.21
C ASP A 381 26.23 -7.19 -20.76
N LYS A 382 26.23 -6.20 -19.86
CA LYS A 382 26.65 -6.33 -18.46
C LYS A 382 25.60 -5.77 -17.52
N THR A 383 25.75 -6.07 -16.23
CA THR A 383 25.00 -5.44 -15.14
C THR A 383 25.88 -4.42 -14.41
N GLU A 384 25.26 -3.36 -13.91
CA GLU A 384 25.85 -2.34 -13.04
C GLU A 384 25.07 -2.34 -11.72
N THR A 385 25.79 -2.33 -10.60
CA THR A 385 25.19 -2.28 -9.26
C THR A 385 25.21 -0.84 -8.77
N GLN A 386 24.06 -0.35 -8.31
CA GLN A 386 23.94 0.92 -7.61
C GLN A 386 23.51 0.66 -6.17
N THR A 387 24.21 1.28 -5.22
CA THR A 387 23.98 1.03 -3.79
C THR A 387 23.70 2.34 -3.08
N LEU A 388 22.65 2.37 -2.27
CA LEU A 388 22.28 3.50 -1.43
C LEU A 388 22.24 3.06 0.04
N SER A 389 23.04 3.67 0.91
CA SER A 389 22.95 3.43 2.35
C SER A 389 21.56 3.83 2.87
N VAL A 390 20.88 2.90 3.54
CA VAL A 390 19.56 3.14 4.16
C VAL A 390 19.66 4.29 5.16
N LYS A 391 20.68 4.26 6.02
CA LYS A 391 20.95 5.30 7.01
C LYS A 391 21.15 6.69 6.39
N ALA A 392 21.83 6.77 5.24
CA ALA A 392 22.02 8.04 4.54
C ALA A 392 20.72 8.55 3.91
N VAL A 393 19.91 7.64 3.33
CA VAL A 393 18.62 7.99 2.73
C VAL A 393 17.64 8.48 3.79
N THR A 394 17.59 7.83 4.95
CA THR A 394 16.64 8.15 6.03
C THR A 394 17.01 9.41 6.81
N ALA A 395 18.30 9.81 6.77
CA ALA A 395 18.77 11.06 7.37
C ALA A 395 18.44 12.32 6.55
N ASP A 396 18.10 12.18 5.26
CA ASP A 396 17.73 13.29 4.39
C ASP A 396 16.20 13.44 4.31
N GLU A 397 15.68 14.50 4.93
CA GLU A 397 14.25 14.81 4.98
C GLU A 397 13.61 14.92 3.59
N ASN A 398 14.38 15.24 2.53
CA ASN A 398 13.86 15.30 1.15
C ASN A 398 13.51 13.93 0.55
N ASN A 399 13.95 12.85 1.21
CA ASN A 399 13.62 11.48 0.84
C ASN A 399 12.45 10.94 1.64
N ALA A 400 12.01 11.60 2.71
CA ALA A 400 10.85 11.20 3.49
C ALA A 400 9.55 11.74 2.87
N LYS A 401 8.50 10.92 2.87
CA LYS A 401 7.13 11.30 2.49
C LYS A 401 6.15 10.76 3.51
N GLU A 402 5.40 11.65 4.13
CA GLU A 402 4.31 11.30 5.05
C GLU A 402 3.03 11.01 4.26
N ILE A 403 2.45 9.82 4.44
CA ILE A 403 1.15 9.46 3.88
C ILE A 403 0.37 8.73 4.97
N SER A 404 -0.83 9.22 5.30
CA SER A 404 -1.72 8.59 6.29
C SER A 404 -1.08 8.31 7.65
N GLY A 405 -0.15 9.17 8.10
CA GLY A 405 0.54 9.04 9.40
C GLY A 405 1.71 8.06 9.41
N LYS A 406 2.15 7.57 8.24
CA LYS A 406 3.34 6.75 8.05
C LYS A 406 4.39 7.47 7.22
N THR A 407 5.66 7.27 7.58
CA THR A 407 6.82 7.80 6.86
C THR A 407 7.35 6.79 5.84
N TYR A 408 7.41 7.19 4.58
CA TYR A 408 8.00 6.41 3.50
C TYR A 408 9.28 7.06 3.00
N TYR A 409 10.33 6.27 2.81
CA TYR A 409 11.63 6.73 2.35
C TYR A 409 11.85 6.39 0.89
N LYS A 410 12.26 7.41 0.12
CA LYS A 410 12.43 7.37 -1.33
C LYS A 410 13.86 6.97 -1.70
N PHE A 411 14.01 5.78 -2.26
CA PHE A 411 15.26 5.28 -2.84
C PHE A 411 15.28 5.47 -4.35
N LYS A 412 16.27 6.19 -4.87
CA LYS A 412 16.36 6.54 -6.30
C LYS A 412 17.26 5.57 -7.07
N CYS A 413 16.71 4.86 -8.05
CA CYS A 413 17.47 4.06 -8.99
C CYS A 413 17.60 4.81 -10.33
N LYS A 414 18.84 5.02 -10.80
CA LYS A 414 19.11 5.68 -12.07
C LYS A 414 19.21 4.66 -13.20
N VAL A 415 18.54 4.90 -14.32
CA VAL A 415 18.57 4.02 -15.50
C VAL A 415 19.08 4.80 -16.71
N SER A 416 19.98 4.21 -17.49
CA SER A 416 20.49 4.88 -18.68
C SER A 416 19.42 4.93 -19.78
N ALA A 417 19.46 5.94 -20.66
CA ALA A 417 18.45 6.07 -21.71
C ALA A 417 18.35 4.83 -22.61
N LYS A 418 19.47 4.15 -22.87
CA LYS A 418 19.50 2.93 -23.69
C LYS A 418 18.94 1.68 -22.98
N ASP A 419 18.83 1.70 -21.65
CA ASP A 419 18.39 0.54 -20.84
C ASP A 419 16.96 0.76 -20.29
N MET A 420 16.24 1.77 -20.78
CA MET A 420 14.94 2.20 -20.24
C MET A 420 13.82 1.16 -20.37
N ALA A 421 13.89 0.28 -21.36
CA ALA A 421 12.94 -0.83 -21.52
C ALA A 421 13.38 -2.12 -20.83
N SER A 422 14.54 -2.10 -20.16
CA SER A 422 15.09 -3.29 -19.54
C SER A 422 14.62 -3.45 -18.10
N GLU A 423 14.50 -4.69 -17.65
CA GLU A 423 14.22 -5.03 -16.26
C GLU A 423 15.39 -4.60 -15.37
N ILE A 424 15.07 -3.95 -14.26
CA ILE A 424 15.95 -3.63 -13.15
C ILE A 424 15.48 -4.39 -11.92
N THR A 425 16.38 -4.66 -10.99
CA THR A 425 16.02 -5.20 -9.68
C THR A 425 16.39 -4.23 -8.55
N ALA A 426 15.62 -4.27 -7.46
CA ALA A 426 15.82 -3.48 -6.25
C ALA A 426 15.69 -4.39 -5.03
N GLN A 427 16.63 -4.33 -4.10
CA GLN A 427 16.67 -5.22 -2.93
C GLN A 427 17.34 -4.50 -1.76
N ILE A 428 16.74 -4.52 -0.57
CA ILE A 428 17.47 -4.11 0.63
C ILE A 428 18.39 -5.24 1.07
N VAL A 429 19.63 -4.90 1.38
CA VAL A 429 20.66 -5.80 1.90
C VAL A 429 21.19 -5.20 3.20
N ASP A 430 21.40 -6.00 4.24
CA ASP A 430 22.08 -5.58 5.47
C ASP A 430 23.28 -6.49 5.74
N GLY A 431 24.48 -6.00 5.41
CA GLY A 431 25.71 -6.80 5.48
C GLY A 431 25.69 -7.97 4.51
N SER A 432 25.61 -9.20 5.02
CA SER A 432 25.45 -10.40 4.19
C SER A 432 23.99 -10.84 4.03
N ILE A 433 23.02 -10.09 4.55
CA ILE A 433 21.62 -10.50 4.58
C ILE A 433 20.89 -9.82 3.44
N GLU A 434 20.16 -10.56 2.62
CA GLU A 434 19.43 -10.07 1.45
C GLU A 434 17.92 -10.09 1.71
N GLY A 435 17.20 -9.03 1.33
CA GLY A 435 15.74 -8.90 1.46
C GLY A 435 14.98 -9.31 0.19
N THR A 436 13.70 -8.93 0.09
CA THR A 436 12.90 -9.20 -1.13
C THR A 436 13.47 -8.44 -2.33
N GLU A 437 13.67 -9.15 -3.44
CA GLU A 437 14.03 -8.54 -4.71
C GLU A 437 12.78 -8.11 -5.49
N TYR A 438 12.67 -6.81 -5.77
CA TYR A 438 11.61 -6.23 -6.59
C TYR A 438 12.09 -6.04 -8.02
N LYS A 439 11.33 -6.56 -8.98
CA LYS A 439 11.58 -6.40 -10.42
C LYS A 439 10.77 -5.25 -10.98
N TYR A 440 11.41 -4.43 -11.79
CA TYR A 440 10.80 -3.21 -12.29
C TYR A 440 11.34 -2.81 -13.66
N SER A 441 10.59 -2.01 -14.41
CA SER A 441 11.15 -1.32 -15.58
C SER A 441 10.61 0.11 -15.66
N VAL A 442 11.40 1.03 -16.21
CA VAL A 442 10.94 2.42 -16.43
C VAL A 442 9.76 2.44 -17.40
N LYS A 443 9.74 1.52 -18.37
CA LYS A 443 8.66 1.39 -19.35
C LYS A 443 7.33 0.99 -18.72
N ASP A 444 7.30 -0.02 -17.85
CA ASP A 444 6.04 -0.54 -17.29
C ASP A 444 5.28 0.54 -16.49
N TYR A 445 5.98 1.35 -15.70
CA TYR A 445 5.34 2.47 -15.01
C TYR A 445 4.92 3.59 -15.96
N ALA A 446 5.74 3.88 -16.95
CA ALA A 446 5.38 4.88 -17.95
C ALA A 446 4.10 4.46 -18.68
N ASP A 447 3.95 3.17 -19.00
CA ASP A 447 2.72 2.61 -19.57
C ASP A 447 1.53 2.75 -18.63
N TYR A 448 1.70 2.44 -17.34
CA TYR A 448 0.66 2.65 -16.34
C TYR A 448 0.22 4.13 -16.26
N LEU A 449 1.17 5.08 -16.14
CA LEU A 449 0.87 6.51 -16.05
C LEU A 449 0.15 7.01 -17.30
N LEU A 450 0.61 6.59 -18.48
CA LEU A 450 0.02 7.01 -19.75
C LEU A 450 -1.35 6.37 -20.03
N ALA A 451 -1.67 5.26 -19.37
CA ALA A 451 -3.01 4.64 -19.40
C ALA A 451 -4.02 5.34 -18.46
N HIS A 452 -3.53 6.10 -17.47
CA HIS A 452 -4.36 6.72 -16.40
C HIS A 452 -4.32 8.26 -16.42
N THR A 453 -4.25 8.87 -17.61
CA THR A 453 -4.13 10.34 -17.77
C THR A 453 -5.35 11.14 -17.29
N GLU A 454 -6.45 10.48 -16.95
CA GLU A 454 -7.60 11.07 -16.26
C GLU A 454 -7.28 11.55 -14.85
N VAL A 455 -6.25 11.00 -14.21
CA VAL A 455 -5.69 11.53 -12.96
C VAL A 455 -4.92 12.81 -13.29
N GLU A 456 -5.28 13.94 -12.66
CA GLU A 456 -4.75 15.26 -12.99
C GLU A 456 -3.21 15.31 -12.98
N GLU A 457 -2.57 14.70 -11.99
CA GLU A 457 -1.11 14.64 -11.87
C GLU A 457 -0.46 13.86 -13.02
N TYR A 458 -1.06 12.75 -13.42
CA TYR A 458 -0.57 11.89 -14.51
C TYR A 458 -0.79 12.57 -15.87
N GLY A 459 -1.95 13.22 -16.05
CA GLY A 459 -2.22 14.05 -17.21
C GLY A 459 -1.19 15.18 -17.39
N LYS A 460 -0.79 15.85 -16.30
CA LYS A 460 0.28 16.87 -16.32
C LYS A 460 1.65 16.29 -16.67
N ALA A 461 1.98 15.10 -16.17
CA ALA A 461 3.27 14.44 -16.42
C ALA A 461 3.38 13.76 -17.80
N ALA A 462 2.26 13.42 -18.43
CA ALA A 462 2.22 12.61 -19.65
C ALA A 462 3.10 13.15 -20.81
N PRO A 463 3.14 14.47 -21.14
CA PRO A 463 4.00 14.98 -22.21
C PRO A 463 5.50 14.79 -21.93
N LEU A 464 5.90 14.96 -20.67
CA LEU A 464 7.27 14.72 -20.21
C LEU A 464 7.63 13.24 -20.34
N VAL A 465 6.74 12.35 -19.87
CA VAL A 465 6.94 10.90 -19.92
C VAL A 465 7.04 10.40 -21.37
N ARG A 466 6.16 10.83 -22.28
CA ARG A 466 6.26 10.48 -23.71
C ARG A 466 7.58 10.93 -24.34
N SER A 467 8.01 12.16 -24.04
CA SER A 467 9.28 12.69 -24.54
C SER A 467 10.49 11.94 -23.99
N MET A 468 10.42 11.51 -22.72
CA MET A 468 11.43 10.66 -22.08
C MET A 468 11.54 9.29 -22.77
N LEU A 469 10.41 8.60 -22.99
CA LEU A 469 10.37 7.31 -23.68
C LEU A 469 10.92 7.41 -25.11
N ASN A 470 10.59 8.48 -25.84
CA ASN A 470 11.11 8.73 -27.19
C ASN A 470 12.64 8.94 -27.20
N TYR A 471 13.18 9.61 -26.18
CA TYR A 471 14.62 9.75 -26.00
C TYR A 471 15.28 8.40 -25.72
N GLY A 472 14.68 7.58 -24.83
CA GLY A 472 15.13 6.22 -24.56
C GLY A 472 15.15 5.34 -25.82
N ALA A 473 14.04 5.31 -26.56
CA ALA A 473 13.93 4.56 -27.81
C ALA A 473 14.94 5.00 -28.89
N SER A 474 15.20 6.30 -28.99
CA SER A 474 16.22 6.83 -29.90
C SER A 474 17.63 6.38 -29.50
N ALA A 475 17.93 6.37 -28.18
CA ALA A 475 19.20 5.87 -27.66
C ALA A 475 19.36 4.36 -27.91
N GLN A 476 18.31 3.57 -27.66
CA GLN A 476 18.25 2.13 -27.95
C GLN A 476 18.52 1.85 -29.44
N THR A 477 17.87 2.60 -30.34
CA THR A 477 18.07 2.47 -31.79
C THR A 477 19.51 2.80 -32.22
N TYR A 478 20.11 3.82 -31.61
CA TYR A 478 21.50 4.21 -31.84
C TYR A 478 22.48 3.09 -31.45
N PHE A 479 22.21 2.37 -30.36
CA PHE A 479 23.04 1.24 -29.91
C PHE A 479 22.62 -0.13 -30.46
N GLY A 480 21.59 -0.20 -31.31
CA GLY A 480 21.28 -1.41 -32.09
C GLY A 480 20.16 -2.32 -31.54
N THR A 481 19.32 -1.83 -30.64
CA THR A 481 18.12 -2.56 -30.17
C THR A 481 17.06 -2.70 -31.29
N THR A 482 16.29 -3.79 -31.27
CA THR A 482 15.21 -4.07 -32.23
C THR A 482 13.91 -3.34 -31.88
N GLU A 483 13.01 -3.16 -32.87
CA GLU A 483 11.77 -2.38 -32.73
C GLU A 483 10.84 -2.87 -31.59
N ALA A 484 10.75 -4.18 -31.34
CA ALA A 484 9.91 -4.73 -30.28
C ALA A 484 10.41 -4.42 -28.86
N GLY A 485 11.70 -4.08 -28.71
CA GLY A 485 12.33 -3.77 -27.42
C GLY A 485 12.48 -2.28 -27.12
N LEU A 486 11.85 -1.42 -27.93
CA LEU A 486 11.96 0.03 -27.76
C LEU A 486 11.09 0.54 -26.59
N ALA A 487 11.62 1.51 -25.85
CA ALA A 487 10.95 2.13 -24.72
C ALA A 487 9.61 2.79 -25.09
N ASN A 488 9.48 3.27 -26.33
CA ASN A 488 8.25 3.88 -26.84
C ASN A 488 7.40 2.92 -27.72
N ALA A 489 7.67 1.62 -27.71
CA ALA A 489 6.87 0.66 -28.46
C ALA A 489 5.38 0.73 -28.02
N GLY A 490 4.48 0.92 -28.99
CA GLY A 490 3.04 1.09 -28.76
C GLY A 490 2.54 2.55 -28.73
N TYR A 491 3.43 3.53 -28.90
CA TYR A 491 3.07 4.95 -28.91
C TYR A 491 3.24 5.61 -30.29
N GLU A 492 2.23 6.36 -30.74
CA GLU A 492 2.20 7.00 -32.06
C GLU A 492 2.95 8.35 -32.12
N ASP A 493 3.22 8.99 -30.98
CA ASP A 493 3.83 10.32 -30.91
C ASP A 493 5.37 10.27 -30.92
N ASN A 494 5.94 9.62 -31.95
CA ASN A 494 7.39 9.42 -32.11
C ASN A 494 8.00 10.27 -33.24
N ASN A 495 7.23 11.20 -33.82
CA ASN A 495 7.70 11.99 -34.94
C ASN A 495 8.77 13.01 -34.48
N LEU A 496 10.03 12.75 -34.85
CA LEU A 496 11.16 13.62 -34.56
C LEU A 496 11.51 14.57 -35.72
N SER A 497 10.92 14.38 -36.91
CA SER A 497 11.35 15.04 -38.15
C SER A 497 11.22 16.57 -38.15
N GLU A 498 10.35 17.10 -37.28
CA GLU A 498 10.12 18.54 -37.10
C GLU A 498 11.27 19.24 -36.37
N VAL A 499 12.10 18.50 -35.62
CA VAL A 499 13.24 19.07 -34.89
C VAL A 499 14.45 19.17 -35.79
N ASN A 500 14.82 20.40 -36.14
CA ASN A 500 16.00 20.75 -36.93
C ASN A 500 16.99 21.62 -36.11
N ALA A 501 18.17 21.88 -36.67
CA ALA A 501 19.20 22.67 -36.01
C ALA A 501 18.72 24.10 -35.70
N GLU A 502 17.94 24.69 -36.60
CA GLU A 502 17.39 26.03 -36.45
C GLU A 502 16.44 26.15 -35.24
N LEU A 503 15.66 25.10 -34.94
CA LEU A 503 14.76 25.05 -33.79
C LEU A 503 15.50 24.98 -32.44
N ILE A 504 16.64 24.30 -32.39
CA ILE A 504 17.47 24.21 -31.17
C ILE A 504 18.04 25.59 -30.80
N ASN A 505 18.33 26.43 -31.80
CA ASN A 505 18.78 27.81 -31.62
C ASN A 505 19.98 27.99 -30.64
N LYS A 506 20.96 27.08 -30.74
CA LYS A 506 22.23 27.09 -29.97
C LYS A 506 23.43 26.94 -30.92
N SER A 507 23.51 27.80 -31.93
CA SER A 507 24.49 27.70 -33.02
C SER A 507 25.93 28.04 -32.66
N THR A 508 26.15 28.68 -31.51
CA THR A 508 27.49 29.16 -31.11
C THR A 508 27.79 28.79 -29.67
N TYR A 509 29.04 28.42 -29.42
CA TYR A 509 29.65 28.32 -28.10
C TYR A 509 30.75 29.38 -27.98
N THR A 510 31.15 29.71 -26.76
CA THR A 510 32.17 30.75 -26.54
C THR A 510 33.48 30.13 -26.09
N THR A 511 34.57 30.40 -26.83
CA THR A 511 35.94 30.11 -26.38
C THR A 511 36.56 31.40 -25.84
N HIS A 512 36.99 31.37 -24.60
CA HIS A 512 37.76 32.44 -23.93
C HIS A 512 39.25 32.27 -24.23
N THR A 513 40.10 33.17 -23.72
CA THR A 513 41.55 33.00 -23.85
C THR A 513 42.00 31.72 -23.13
N LEU A 514 42.39 30.71 -23.90
CA LEU A 514 42.91 29.45 -23.39
C LEU A 514 44.37 29.62 -22.91
N PRO A 515 44.83 28.81 -21.94
CA PRO A 515 46.24 28.80 -21.56
C PRO A 515 47.17 28.44 -22.73
N ASP A 516 48.41 28.92 -22.68
CA ASP A 516 49.41 28.66 -23.71
C ASP A 516 49.57 27.16 -23.98
N GLY A 517 49.50 26.77 -25.26
CA GLY A 517 49.63 25.38 -25.69
C GLY A 517 48.40 24.50 -25.41
N VAL A 518 47.25 25.10 -25.09
CA VAL A 518 45.96 24.40 -24.94
C VAL A 518 45.03 24.73 -26.10
N THR A 519 44.46 23.72 -26.75
CA THR A 519 43.41 23.88 -27.78
C THR A 519 42.15 23.13 -27.39
N PHE A 520 40.99 23.71 -27.69
CA PHE A 520 39.69 23.05 -27.56
C PHE A 520 39.36 22.29 -28.85
N GLU A 521 39.06 21.01 -28.72
CA GLU A 521 38.98 20.08 -29.87
C GLU A 521 37.55 19.59 -30.12
N GLY A 522 36.62 19.82 -29.18
CA GLY A 522 35.21 19.51 -29.37
C GLY A 522 34.53 19.00 -28.10
N ALA A 523 33.32 18.48 -28.29
CA ALA A 523 32.45 18.02 -27.21
C ALA A 523 31.75 16.71 -27.57
N THR A 524 31.37 15.93 -26.56
CA THR A 524 30.48 14.77 -26.68
C THR A 524 29.45 14.74 -25.55
N LEU A 525 28.34 14.05 -25.79
CA LEU A 525 27.33 13.74 -24.77
C LEU A 525 27.34 12.26 -24.44
N SER A 526 27.25 11.93 -23.16
CA SER A 526 27.00 10.56 -22.70
C SER A 526 25.50 10.35 -22.45
N LEU A 527 24.94 9.28 -23.01
CA LEU A 527 23.52 8.89 -22.93
C LEU A 527 23.24 8.11 -21.63
N LYS A 528 23.57 8.73 -20.49
CA LYS A 528 23.36 8.21 -19.14
C LYS A 528 22.01 8.69 -18.57
N SER A 529 21.66 8.27 -17.36
CA SER A 529 20.46 8.72 -16.64
C SER A 529 20.39 10.24 -16.48
N GLN A 530 21.55 10.86 -16.26
CA GLN A 530 21.80 12.29 -16.37
C GLN A 530 22.80 12.54 -17.49
N THR A 531 22.61 13.62 -18.24
CA THR A 531 23.52 13.93 -19.34
C THR A 531 24.89 14.33 -18.78
N THR A 532 25.96 13.72 -19.31
CA THR A 532 27.33 14.20 -19.09
C THR A 532 27.80 14.90 -20.35
N LEU A 533 28.22 16.16 -20.23
CA LEU A 533 28.89 16.90 -21.28
C LEU A 533 30.40 16.74 -21.11
N SER A 534 31.06 16.13 -22.08
CA SER A 534 32.53 15.99 -22.10
C SER A 534 33.13 16.98 -23.07
N LEU A 535 34.10 17.77 -22.59
CA LEU A 535 34.85 18.75 -23.38
C LEU A 535 36.30 18.28 -23.53
N TYR A 536 36.82 18.30 -24.76
CA TYR A 536 38.11 17.71 -25.12
C TYR A 536 39.13 18.80 -25.42
N PHE A 537 40.30 18.67 -24.83
CA PHE A 537 41.40 19.61 -24.98
C PHE A 537 42.70 18.89 -25.34
N LYS A 538 43.48 19.44 -26.27
CA LYS A 538 44.88 19.04 -26.42
C LYS A 538 45.75 19.92 -25.54
N SER A 539 46.62 19.29 -24.77
CA SER A 539 47.64 19.98 -23.99
C SER A 539 48.79 19.05 -23.65
N ASN A 540 50.00 19.58 -23.66
CA ASN A 540 51.19 18.90 -23.16
C ASN A 540 51.36 19.04 -21.64
N SER A 541 50.49 19.81 -20.98
CA SER A 541 50.51 20.04 -19.53
C SER A 541 49.28 19.43 -18.86
N GLU A 542 49.36 19.17 -17.56
CA GLU A 542 48.17 18.84 -16.77
C GLU A 542 47.24 20.06 -16.65
N LEU A 543 45.94 19.80 -16.71
CA LEU A 543 44.90 20.82 -16.64
C LEU A 543 43.99 20.53 -15.44
N THR A 544 43.67 21.58 -14.69
CA THR A 544 42.63 21.52 -13.66
C THR A 544 41.35 22.13 -14.21
N PHE A 545 40.23 21.43 -14.04
CA PHE A 545 38.93 21.83 -14.58
C PHE A 545 37.94 22.09 -13.45
N THR A 546 37.19 23.18 -13.57
CA THR A 546 36.06 23.50 -12.67
C THR A 546 34.94 24.12 -13.47
N CYS A 547 33.69 23.92 -13.06
CA CYS A 547 32.52 24.59 -13.63
C CYS A 547 31.63 25.01 -12.48
N ASP A 548 31.16 26.25 -12.49
CA ASP A 548 30.38 26.79 -11.37
C ASP A 548 29.10 25.96 -11.18
N ASN A 549 28.82 25.59 -9.92
CA ASN A 549 27.66 24.80 -9.49
C ASN A 549 27.51 23.40 -10.11
N MET A 550 28.55 22.89 -10.78
CA MET A 550 28.53 21.56 -11.40
C MET A 550 29.70 20.72 -10.90
N THR A 551 29.49 19.41 -10.83
CA THR A 551 30.58 18.47 -10.60
C THR A 551 31.36 18.26 -11.90
N VAL A 552 32.68 18.48 -11.85
CA VAL A 552 33.57 18.25 -12.99
C VAL A 552 34.55 17.14 -12.65
N GLU A 553 34.55 16.10 -13.47
CA GLU A 553 35.52 15.01 -13.39
C GLU A 553 36.57 15.18 -14.49
N SER A 554 37.84 15.19 -14.09
CA SER A 554 38.97 15.22 -15.02
C SER A 554 39.33 13.81 -15.46
N ALA A 555 39.52 13.61 -16.76
CA ALA A 555 40.06 12.39 -17.34
C ALA A 555 41.11 12.71 -18.40
N SER A 556 41.87 11.71 -18.83
CA SER A 556 42.84 11.85 -19.91
C SER A 556 42.96 10.56 -20.69
N ASN A 557 43.26 10.67 -21.99
CA ASN A 557 43.73 9.56 -22.80
C ASN A 557 45.01 9.99 -23.55
N ALA A 558 45.50 9.17 -24.48
CA ALA A 558 46.74 9.45 -25.20
C ALA A 558 46.71 10.76 -26.03
N GLU A 559 45.53 11.28 -26.35
CA GLU A 559 45.35 12.42 -27.25
C GLU A 559 44.74 13.65 -26.56
N TYR A 560 43.88 13.45 -25.56
CA TYR A 560 43.07 14.52 -24.97
C TYR A 560 43.13 14.54 -23.44
N LYS A 561 43.12 15.76 -22.90
CA LYS A 561 42.66 16.09 -21.56
C LYS A 561 41.15 16.35 -21.63
N ILE A 562 40.38 15.69 -20.76
CA ILE A 562 38.92 15.64 -20.87
C ILE A 562 38.31 16.19 -19.58
N ALA A 563 37.41 17.16 -19.72
CA ALA A 563 36.59 17.67 -18.63
C ALA A 563 35.17 17.13 -18.78
N ARG A 564 34.67 16.38 -17.79
CA ARG A 564 33.32 15.82 -17.78
C ARG A 564 32.44 16.57 -16.81
N ILE A 565 31.55 17.41 -17.33
CA ILE A 565 30.52 18.11 -16.56
C ILE A 565 29.40 17.09 -16.31
N ARG A 566 29.31 16.60 -15.07
CA ARG A 566 28.41 15.51 -14.67
C ARG A 566 27.03 16.04 -14.27
N ASN A 567 26.05 15.14 -14.25
CA ASN A 567 24.75 15.34 -13.62
C ASN A 567 23.91 16.49 -14.20
N ILE A 568 23.95 16.71 -15.53
CA ILE A 568 23.11 17.70 -16.19
C ILE A 568 21.71 17.10 -16.36
N ASN A 569 20.75 17.64 -15.60
CA ASN A 569 19.36 17.23 -15.65
C ASN A 569 18.63 17.72 -16.92
N ALA A 570 17.51 17.08 -17.24
CA ALA A 570 16.74 17.34 -18.46
C ALA A 570 16.38 18.83 -18.66
N LYS A 571 15.94 19.54 -17.62
CA LYS A 571 15.57 20.98 -17.70
C LYS A 571 16.76 21.92 -17.95
N SER A 572 17.97 21.50 -17.61
CA SER A 572 19.19 22.31 -17.74
C SER A 572 19.98 22.03 -19.03
N LEU A 573 19.47 21.20 -19.94
CA LEU A 573 20.18 20.84 -21.16
C LEU A 573 20.45 22.03 -22.10
N ASN A 574 19.65 23.10 -22.01
CA ASN A 574 19.85 24.34 -22.76
C ASN A 574 20.65 25.41 -21.99
N SER A 575 21.01 25.14 -20.74
CA SER A 575 21.82 26.05 -19.91
C SER A 575 23.27 26.08 -20.42
N ASP A 576 23.90 27.25 -20.31
CA ASP A 576 25.30 27.42 -20.65
C ASP A 576 26.20 27.09 -19.46
N PHE A 577 27.20 26.23 -19.69
CA PHE A 577 28.17 25.82 -18.68
C PHE A 577 29.54 26.40 -19.01
N THR A 578 30.04 27.30 -18.16
CA THR A 578 31.37 27.90 -18.31
C THR A 578 32.42 27.07 -17.58
N LEU A 579 33.14 26.26 -18.35
CA LEU A 579 34.31 25.54 -17.88
C LEU A 579 35.48 26.52 -17.67
N LYS A 580 36.12 26.42 -16.52
CA LYS A 580 37.36 27.11 -16.16
C LYS A 580 38.53 26.14 -16.20
N ILE A 581 39.65 26.58 -16.76
CA ILE A 581 40.93 25.86 -16.74
C ILE A 581 41.88 26.63 -15.84
N ASN A 582 42.43 25.96 -14.81
CA ASN A 582 43.34 26.59 -13.84
C ASN A 582 42.75 27.88 -13.24
N GLY A 583 41.44 27.88 -12.96
CA GLY A 583 40.70 29.00 -12.37
C GLY A 583 40.20 30.07 -13.35
N ASN A 584 40.62 30.06 -14.62
CA ASN A 584 40.23 31.07 -15.61
C ASN A 584 39.15 30.53 -16.56
N PRO A 585 38.12 31.33 -16.92
CA PRO A 585 37.13 30.93 -17.94
C PRO A 585 37.81 30.51 -19.23
N ALA A 586 37.41 29.34 -19.75
CA ALA A 586 38.03 28.74 -20.93
C ALA A 586 37.01 28.48 -22.04
N VAL A 587 35.95 27.71 -21.75
CA VAL A 587 34.93 27.36 -22.75
C VAL A 587 33.56 27.45 -22.11
N THR A 588 32.61 28.12 -22.77
CA THR A 588 31.19 28.13 -22.39
C THR A 588 30.41 27.34 -23.43
N TYR A 589 29.80 26.24 -23.00
CA TYR A 589 29.17 25.25 -23.87
C TYR A 589 27.92 24.66 -23.21
N SER A 590 26.92 24.29 -24.00
CA SER A 590 25.70 23.58 -23.55
C SER A 590 25.51 22.26 -24.28
N PRO A 591 24.79 21.28 -23.69
CA PRO A 591 24.36 20.09 -24.43
C PRO A 591 23.62 20.43 -25.73
N MET A 592 22.80 21.48 -25.75
CA MET A 592 22.11 21.93 -26.97
C MET A 592 23.05 22.49 -28.05
N ASN A 593 24.22 23.04 -27.70
CA ASN A 593 25.25 23.36 -28.71
C ASN A 593 25.76 22.09 -29.42
N TYR A 594 25.95 20.99 -28.69
CA TYR A 594 26.33 19.71 -29.29
C TYR A 594 25.23 19.20 -30.22
N CYS A 595 23.98 19.18 -29.76
CA CYS A 595 22.85 18.75 -30.58
C CYS A 595 22.69 19.61 -31.84
N TYR A 596 22.86 20.93 -31.74
CA TYR A 596 22.86 21.82 -32.90
C TYR A 596 23.91 21.39 -33.93
N ASN A 597 25.16 21.20 -33.50
CA ASN A 597 26.26 20.85 -34.39
C ASN A 597 26.04 19.48 -35.06
N VAL A 598 25.53 18.50 -34.32
CA VAL A 598 25.15 17.18 -34.85
C VAL A 598 24.06 17.28 -35.92
N LEU A 599 23.03 18.10 -35.70
CA LEU A 599 21.93 18.26 -36.67
C LEU A 599 22.33 19.10 -37.88
N LYS A 600 23.33 19.98 -37.74
CA LYS A 600 23.82 20.81 -38.85
C LYS A 600 24.75 20.05 -39.78
N ASP A 601 25.49 19.08 -39.25
CA ASP A 601 26.35 18.21 -40.02
C ASP A 601 25.54 17.12 -40.74
N GLY A 602 25.32 17.32 -42.04
CA GLY A 602 24.63 16.37 -42.90
C GLY A 602 25.36 15.04 -43.11
N THR A 603 26.60 14.89 -42.64
CA THR A 603 27.36 13.62 -42.69
C THR A 603 27.23 12.77 -41.43
N THR A 604 26.66 13.32 -40.35
CA THR A 604 26.47 12.59 -39.10
C THR A 604 25.38 11.51 -39.24
N ASP A 605 25.59 10.37 -38.58
CA ASP A 605 24.65 9.24 -38.55
C ASP A 605 23.23 9.67 -38.15
N ILE A 606 22.23 9.27 -38.95
CA ILE A 606 20.83 9.61 -38.74
C ILE A 606 20.29 9.17 -37.38
N LYS A 607 20.79 8.06 -36.82
CA LYS A 607 20.44 7.56 -35.49
C LYS A 607 20.95 8.52 -34.41
N LEU A 608 22.17 9.03 -34.54
CA LEU A 608 22.71 10.05 -33.62
C LEU A 608 21.96 11.38 -33.73
N GLN A 609 21.58 11.77 -34.96
CA GLN A 609 20.72 12.93 -35.15
C GLN A 609 19.36 12.73 -34.46
N ASN A 610 18.75 11.56 -34.56
CA ASN A 610 17.48 11.25 -33.88
C ASN A 610 17.60 11.29 -32.37
N VAL A 611 18.71 10.80 -31.79
CA VAL A 611 19.00 10.98 -30.36
C VAL A 611 19.01 12.46 -29.98
N CYS A 612 19.66 13.32 -30.76
CA CYS A 612 19.68 14.77 -30.50
C CYS A 612 18.30 15.42 -30.63
N ARG A 613 17.48 15.00 -31.62
CA ARG A 613 16.10 15.48 -31.78
C ARG A 613 15.23 15.10 -30.59
N ALA A 614 15.32 13.86 -30.14
CA ALA A 614 14.57 13.36 -29.00
C ALA A 614 15.02 14.01 -27.68
N LEU A 615 16.33 14.22 -27.50
CA LEU A 615 16.88 14.93 -26.34
C LEU A 615 16.36 16.38 -26.27
N PHE A 616 16.22 17.07 -27.41
CA PHE A 616 15.62 18.40 -27.46
C PHE A 616 14.14 18.39 -27.05
N LYS A 617 13.34 17.45 -27.57
CA LYS A 617 11.93 17.32 -27.14
C LYS A 617 11.82 17.01 -25.64
N TYR A 618 12.68 16.15 -25.12
CA TYR A 618 12.73 15.84 -23.69
C TYR A 618 13.08 17.06 -22.84
N TRP A 619 14.07 17.86 -23.24
CA TRP A 619 14.36 19.14 -22.59
C TRP A 619 13.15 20.09 -22.63
N SER A 620 12.50 20.23 -23.79
CA SER A 620 11.35 21.15 -23.93
C SER A 620 10.20 20.74 -23.01
N ALA A 621 9.85 19.45 -22.99
CA ALA A 621 8.80 18.95 -22.11
C ALA A 621 9.17 19.07 -20.62
N ALA A 622 10.45 18.86 -20.27
CA ALA A 622 10.93 19.04 -18.90
C ALA A 622 10.84 20.52 -18.48
N LYS A 623 11.22 21.44 -19.36
CA LYS A 623 11.09 22.88 -19.11
C LYS A 623 9.64 23.24 -18.80
N ASP A 624 8.68 22.75 -19.57
CA ASP A 624 7.26 23.11 -19.40
C ASP A 624 6.64 22.46 -18.15
N TYR A 625 7.09 21.25 -17.77
CA TYR A 625 6.60 20.55 -16.57
C TYR A 625 7.09 21.18 -15.25
N PHE A 626 8.29 21.78 -15.24
CA PHE A 626 8.92 22.34 -14.04
C PHE A 626 8.67 23.84 -13.80
N VAL A 627 7.81 24.46 -14.62
CA VAL A 627 7.38 25.88 -14.52
C VAL A 627 5.98 25.92 -13.93
#